data_AF-A0A8H7X9X1-F1
#
_entry.id   AF-A0A8H7X9X1-F1
#
_cell.length_a   1.000
_cell.length_b   1.000
_cell.length_c   1.000
_cell.angle_alpha   90.00
_cell.angle_beta   90.00
_cell.angle_gamma   90.00
#
_symmetry.space_group_name_H-M   'P 1'
#
loop_
_entity.id
_entity.type
_entity.pdbx_description
1 polymer ?
#
loop_
_entity_poly.entity_id
_entity_poly.type
_entity_poly.pdbx_seq_one_letter_code
_entity_poly.pdbx_strand_id
1 'polypeptide(L)'
;MQFLSALPPVMRPAWSKRFVDLLAPEGRVVCVEFPTYKPPSTGGPPWALPPKVYLAHLTRPGVELPYSAEDGELLESKLGEPSKSGLQRIAHFQPERTHQIGYNADGKVTDWVSVWKHPS
;
A
#
# COMPACT_ATOMS: atom_id res chain seq x y z
N MET A 1 13.92 -7.83 -3.04
CA MET A 1 12.55 -7.38 -2.73
C MET A 1 12.60 -5.87 -2.54
N GLN A 2 11.88 -5.10 -3.34
CA GLN A 2 11.96 -3.63 -3.33
C GLN A 2 10.73 -3.05 -2.62
N PHE A 3 10.91 -1.98 -1.84
CA PHE A 3 9.81 -1.30 -1.17
C PHE A 3 8.83 -0.74 -2.21
N LEU A 4 7.52 -0.84 -1.95
CA LEU A 4 6.50 -0.37 -2.88
C LEU A 4 6.67 1.12 -3.22
N SER A 5 7.16 1.93 -2.27
CA SER A 5 7.38 3.36 -2.45
C SER A 5 8.49 3.67 -3.47
N ALA A 6 9.38 2.72 -3.73
CA ALA A 6 10.41 2.85 -4.75
C ALA A 6 9.94 2.42 -6.15
N LEU A 7 8.73 1.86 -6.29
CA LEU A 7 8.19 1.35 -7.55
C LEU A 7 7.17 2.31 -8.15
N PRO A 8 7.20 2.54 -9.48
CA PRO A 8 6.16 3.33 -10.15
C PRO A 8 4.79 2.65 -10.07
N PRO A 9 3.67 3.40 -10.15
CA PRO A 9 2.32 2.86 -10.01
C PRO A 9 2.00 1.67 -10.91
N VAL A 10 2.53 1.67 -12.14
CA VAL A 10 2.35 0.57 -13.12
C VAL A 10 2.87 -0.79 -12.63
N MET A 11 3.80 -0.81 -11.67
CA MET A 11 4.34 -2.05 -11.11
C MET A 11 3.58 -2.58 -9.90
N ARG A 12 2.63 -1.81 -9.36
CA ARG A 12 1.88 -2.17 -8.13
C ARG A 12 1.09 -3.49 -8.26
N PRO A 13 0.43 -3.80 -9.40
CA PRO A 13 -0.24 -5.10 -9.57
C PRO A 13 0.74 -6.28 -9.50
N ALA A 14 1.85 -6.20 -10.23
CA ALA A 14 2.87 -7.25 -10.21
C ALA A 14 3.52 -7.42 -8.83
N TRP A 15 3.76 -6.29 -8.15
CA TRP A 15 4.25 -6.27 -6.77
C TRP A 15 3.29 -6.99 -5.82
N SER A 16 2.00 -6.66 -5.85
CA SER A 16 1.02 -7.26 -4.93
C SER A 16 0.87 -8.75 -5.19
N LYS A 17 0.78 -9.17 -6.45
CA LYS A 17 0.78 -10.59 -6.83
C LYS A 17 1.99 -11.33 -6.26
N ARG A 18 3.19 -10.77 -6.42
CA ARG A 18 4.41 -11.41 -5.95
C ARG A 18 4.43 -11.58 -4.42
N PHE A 19 3.95 -10.60 -3.67
CA PHE A 19 3.88 -10.69 -2.22
C PHE A 19 2.86 -11.73 -1.75
N VAL A 20 1.70 -11.83 -2.41
CA VAL A 20 0.70 -12.85 -2.09
C VAL A 20 1.20 -14.25 -2.43
N ASP A 21 1.79 -14.45 -3.61
CA ASP A 21 2.24 -15.76 -4.08
C ASP A 21 3.43 -16.31 -3.26
N LEU A 22 4.29 -15.43 -2.73
CA LEU A 22 5.44 -15.83 -1.89
C LEU A 22 5.10 -15.95 -0.41
N LEU A 23 3.93 -15.48 0.02
CA LEU A 23 3.53 -15.55 1.43
C LEU A 23 3.19 -17.00 1.79
N ALA A 24 3.90 -17.57 2.75
CA ALA A 24 3.57 -18.87 3.31
C ALA A 24 2.11 -18.90 3.81
N PRO A 25 1.44 -20.07 3.89
CA PRO A 25 0.04 -20.16 4.31
C PRO A 25 -0.28 -19.40 5.62
N GLU A 26 0.58 -19.56 6.64
CA GLU A 26 0.47 -18.84 7.93
C GLU A 26 1.35 -17.60 8.03
N GLY A 27 1.94 -17.17 6.92
CA GLY A 27 2.82 -16.02 6.85
C GLY A 27 2.08 -14.71 7.16
N ARG A 28 2.87 -13.67 7.47
CA ARG A 28 2.38 -12.30 7.61
C ARG A 28 3.18 -11.36 6.73
N VAL A 29 2.50 -10.44 6.06
CA VAL A 29 3.15 -9.30 5.41
C VAL A 29 2.98 -8.10 6.33
N VAL A 30 4.09 -7.46 6.68
CA VAL A 30 4.10 -6.18 7.42
C VAL A 30 4.51 -5.09 6.45
N CYS A 31 3.66 -4.07 6.29
CA CYS A 31 3.94 -2.92 5.45
C CYS A 31 4.12 -1.69 6.33
N VAL A 32 5.22 -0.95 6.10
CA VAL A 32 5.31 0.46 6.46
C VAL A 32 4.75 1.26 5.30
N GLU A 33 3.72 2.06 5.57
CA GLU A 33 3.01 2.88 4.61
C GLU A 33 3.61 4.29 4.66
N PHE A 34 4.37 4.65 3.62
CA PHE A 34 5.09 5.92 3.49
C PHE A 34 5.43 6.22 2.02
N PRO A 35 5.41 7.49 1.58
CA PRO A 35 4.80 8.65 2.23
C PRO A 35 3.27 8.65 2.05
N THR A 36 2.54 8.96 3.12
CA THR A 36 1.07 8.97 3.13
C THR A 36 0.46 10.35 2.90
N TYR A 37 1.24 11.41 3.07
CA TYR A 37 0.82 12.82 2.98
C TYR A 37 1.14 13.48 1.63
N LYS A 38 2.04 12.87 0.84
CA LYS A 38 2.52 13.42 -0.43
C LYS A 38 1.44 13.22 -1.51
N PRO A 39 1.05 14.24 -2.30
CA PRO A 39 0.12 14.07 -3.41
C PRO A 39 0.68 13.12 -4.49
N PRO A 40 -0.10 12.17 -5.05
CA PRO A 40 0.40 11.21 -6.04
C PRO A 40 1.01 11.85 -7.30
N SER A 41 0.48 13.00 -7.73
CA SER A 41 0.97 13.78 -8.88
C SER A 41 2.43 14.23 -8.77
N THR A 42 2.99 14.27 -7.57
CA THR A 42 4.38 14.71 -7.32
C THR A 42 5.43 13.63 -7.63
N GLY A 43 5.02 12.47 -8.15
CA GLY A 43 5.93 11.44 -8.68
C GLY A 43 6.75 10.69 -7.62
N GLY A 44 7.83 10.05 -8.05
CA GLY A 44 8.75 9.32 -7.16
C GLY A 44 10.06 8.93 -7.85
N PRO A 45 10.94 8.16 -7.17
CA PRO A 45 10.80 7.68 -5.78
C PRO A 45 11.10 8.76 -4.71
N PRO A 46 10.49 8.68 -3.50
CA PRO A 46 9.40 7.77 -3.15
C PRO A 46 8.07 8.22 -3.75
N TRP A 47 7.30 7.26 -4.26
CA TRP A 47 5.92 7.44 -4.75
C TRP A 47 4.94 7.48 -3.58
N ALA A 48 3.88 8.28 -3.68
CA ALA A 48 2.83 8.36 -2.67
C ALA A 48 2.15 7.00 -2.43
N LEU A 49 2.01 6.62 -1.17
CA LEU A 49 1.41 5.37 -0.72
C LEU A 49 0.50 5.59 0.50
N PRO A 50 -0.63 6.31 0.33
CA PRO A 50 -1.64 6.35 1.37
C PRO A 50 -2.22 4.94 1.63
N PRO A 51 -2.79 4.69 2.82
CA PRO A 51 -3.28 3.36 3.22
C PRO A 51 -4.20 2.67 2.19
N LYS A 52 -5.02 3.46 1.49
CA LYS A 52 -5.93 2.98 0.43
C LYS A 52 -5.23 2.21 -0.69
N VAL A 53 -3.97 2.55 -1.01
CA VAL A 53 -3.21 1.88 -2.07
C VAL A 53 -2.84 0.46 -1.68
N TYR A 54 -2.40 0.24 -0.43
CA TYR A 54 -2.13 -1.10 0.09
C TYR A 54 -3.40 -1.93 0.16
N LEU A 55 -4.48 -1.35 0.68
CA LEU A 55 -5.78 -2.00 0.75
C LEU A 55 -6.27 -2.43 -0.63
N ALA A 56 -6.18 -1.56 -1.64
CA ALA A 56 -6.65 -1.87 -2.97
C ALA A 56 -5.84 -3.00 -3.63
N HIS A 57 -4.50 -2.93 -3.58
CA HIS A 57 -3.61 -3.87 -4.27
C HIS A 57 -3.45 -5.21 -3.56
N LEU A 58 -3.34 -5.25 -2.22
CA LEU A 58 -3.15 -6.51 -1.50
C LEU A 58 -4.44 -7.34 -1.40
N THR A 59 -5.60 -6.71 -1.47
CA THR A 59 -6.89 -7.43 -1.57
C THR A 59 -7.24 -7.85 -3.01
N ARG A 60 -6.52 -7.33 -4.02
CA ARG A 60 -6.69 -7.65 -5.45
C ARG A 60 -5.34 -7.92 -6.13
N PRO A 61 -4.60 -8.96 -5.69
CA PRO A 61 -3.25 -9.20 -6.15
C PRO A 61 -3.19 -9.39 -7.67
N GLY A 62 -2.30 -8.66 -8.35
CA GLY A 62 -2.10 -8.78 -9.79
C GLY A 62 -3.11 -8.05 -10.68
N VAL A 63 -4.12 -7.39 -10.10
CA VAL A 63 -5.15 -6.68 -10.86
C VAL A 63 -4.70 -5.25 -11.17
N GLU A 64 -4.80 -4.85 -12.43
CA GLU A 64 -4.62 -3.44 -12.81
C GLU A 64 -5.77 -2.60 -12.26
N LEU A 65 -5.43 -1.56 -11.49
CA LEU A 65 -6.42 -0.70 -10.84
C LEU A 65 -6.47 0.67 -11.51
N PRO A 66 -7.65 1.30 -11.59
CA PRO A 66 -7.81 2.58 -12.23
C PRO A 66 -7.18 3.71 -11.40
N TYR A 67 -6.30 4.47 -12.02
CA TYR A 67 -5.76 5.72 -11.51
C TYR A 67 -6.21 6.89 -12.39
N SER A 68 -6.41 8.04 -11.78
CA SER A 68 -6.69 9.29 -12.47
C SER A 68 -5.48 9.72 -13.30
N ALA A 69 -5.72 10.10 -14.55
CA ALA A 69 -4.67 10.63 -15.43
C ALA A 69 -4.26 12.06 -15.06
N GLU A 70 -5.11 12.79 -14.33
CA GLU A 70 -4.89 14.19 -13.97
C GLU A 70 -3.96 14.34 -12.75
N ASP A 71 -4.28 13.63 -11.67
CA ASP A 71 -3.61 13.78 -10.36
C ASP A 71 -2.94 12.50 -9.86
N GLY A 72 -3.06 11.38 -10.59
CA GLY A 72 -2.49 10.09 -10.21
C GLY A 72 -3.17 9.42 -9.02
N GLU A 73 -4.36 9.90 -8.61
CA GLU A 73 -5.12 9.34 -7.50
C GLU A 73 -5.74 7.98 -7.86
N LEU A 74 -5.81 7.09 -6.86
CA LEU A 74 -6.53 5.83 -7.01
C LEU A 74 -8.03 6.10 -7.08
N LEU A 75 -8.69 5.62 -8.12
CA LEU A 75 -10.14 5.79 -8.32
C LEU A 75 -10.92 4.73 -7.54
N GLU A 76 -11.06 4.91 -6.23
CA GLU A 76 -11.67 3.93 -5.31
C GLU A 76 -13.09 3.52 -5.69
N SER A 77 -13.89 4.45 -6.23
CA SER A 77 -15.26 4.20 -6.68
C SER A 77 -15.37 3.27 -7.90
N LYS A 78 -14.25 3.03 -8.60
CA LYS A 78 -14.17 2.15 -9.77
C LYS A 78 -13.51 0.81 -9.46
N LEU A 79 -13.19 0.54 -8.20
CA LEU A 79 -12.62 -0.74 -7.80
C LEU A 79 -13.70 -1.82 -7.83
N GLY A 80 -13.40 -2.94 -8.47
CA GLY A 80 -14.22 -4.15 -8.33
C GLY A 80 -14.08 -4.78 -6.93
N GLU A 81 -14.78 -5.88 -6.72
CA GLU A 81 -14.69 -6.65 -5.48
C GLU A 81 -13.27 -7.17 -5.21
N PRO A 82 -12.87 -7.31 -3.92
CA PRO A 82 -11.67 -8.06 -3.55
C PRO A 82 -11.62 -9.47 -4.14
N SER A 83 -10.41 -9.97 -4.38
CA SER A 83 -10.21 -11.37 -4.78
C SER A 83 -10.45 -12.31 -3.60
N LYS A 84 -10.95 -13.52 -3.86
CA LYS A 84 -11.00 -14.62 -2.87
C LYS A 84 -9.61 -15.02 -2.35
N SER A 85 -8.56 -14.77 -3.14
CA SER A 85 -7.16 -14.98 -2.76
C SER A 85 -6.44 -13.71 -2.29
N GLY A 86 -7.17 -12.59 -2.18
CA GLY A 86 -6.61 -11.34 -1.67
C GLY A 86 -6.30 -11.43 -0.18
N LEU A 87 -5.25 -10.75 0.27
CA LEU A 87 -4.89 -10.73 1.69
C LEU A 87 -5.92 -9.96 2.51
N GLN A 88 -6.11 -10.40 3.75
CA GLN A 88 -6.92 -9.69 4.74
C GLN A 88 -6.01 -8.84 5.64
N ARG A 89 -6.38 -7.56 5.83
CA ARG A 89 -5.71 -6.68 6.80
C ARG A 89 -6.18 -7.04 8.21
N ILE A 90 -5.25 -7.45 9.05
CA ILE A 90 -5.52 -7.85 10.45
C ILE A 90 -5.08 -6.81 11.48
N ALA A 91 -4.25 -5.84 11.07
CA ALA A 91 -3.92 -4.67 11.88
C ALA A 91 -3.63 -3.46 10.99
N HIS A 92 -3.98 -2.28 11.47
CA HIS A 92 -3.62 -0.99 10.86
C HIS A 92 -3.53 0.06 11.97
N PHE A 93 -2.34 0.62 12.19
CA PHE A 93 -2.11 1.56 13.28
C PHE A 93 -0.93 2.49 12.97
N GLN A 94 -0.87 3.63 13.66
CA GLN A 94 0.33 4.48 13.66
C GLN A 94 1.29 3.99 14.74
N PRO A 95 2.59 3.81 14.44
CA PRO A 95 3.56 3.45 15.45
C PRO A 95 3.76 4.61 16.44
N GLU A 96 4.21 4.30 17.66
CA GLU A 96 4.54 5.32 18.67
C GLU A 96 5.68 6.25 18.22
N ARG A 97 6.61 5.71 17.43
CA ARG A 97 7.76 6.44 16.88
C ARG A 97 8.06 5.97 15.46
N THR A 98 8.60 6.87 14.63
CA THR A 98 9.12 6.56 13.30
C THR A 98 10.40 7.34 12.99
N HIS A 99 10.91 7.26 11.76
CA HIS A 99 12.01 8.06 11.24
C HIS A 99 11.65 9.55 11.15
N GLN A 100 12.63 10.46 11.18
CA GLN A 100 12.39 11.91 11.17
C GLN A 100 11.46 12.39 10.03
N ILE A 101 11.55 11.76 8.86
CA ILE A 101 10.73 12.08 7.68
C ILE A 101 9.25 11.67 7.82
N GLY A 102 8.95 10.77 8.74
CA GLY A 102 7.60 10.28 9.02
C GLY A 102 6.87 11.11 10.08
N TYR A 103 7.40 12.29 10.46
CA TYR A 103 6.71 13.26 11.31
C TYR A 103 6.30 14.48 10.48
N ASN A 104 5.12 15.02 10.76
CA ASN A 104 4.70 16.31 10.23
C ASN A 104 5.31 17.48 11.03
N ALA A 105 5.00 18.71 10.63
CA ALA A 105 5.48 19.93 11.28
C ALA A 105 5.07 20.05 12.77
N ASP A 106 3.98 19.41 13.18
CA ASP A 106 3.49 19.39 14.56
C ASP A 106 4.12 18.26 15.39
N GLY A 107 5.08 17.51 14.83
CA GLY A 107 5.71 16.36 15.49
C GLY A 107 4.79 15.13 15.59
N LYS A 108 3.70 15.06 14.82
CA LYS A 108 2.82 13.89 14.77
C LYS A 108 3.30 12.90 13.71
N VAL A 109 3.27 11.62 14.05
CA VAL A 109 3.57 10.52 13.12
C VAL A 109 2.58 10.55 11.95
N THR A 110 3.08 10.40 10.73
CA THR A 110 2.29 10.28 9.50
C THR A 110 2.33 8.88 8.91
N ASP A 111 3.35 8.10 9.27
CA ASP A 111 3.50 6.72 8.82
C ASP A 111 2.43 5.83 9.44
N TRP A 112 2.09 4.77 8.71
CA TRP A 112 1.21 3.72 9.21
C TRP A 112 1.91 2.37 9.07
N VAL A 113 1.49 1.43 9.92
CA VAL A 113 1.86 0.03 9.82
C VAL A 113 0.60 -0.76 9.54
N SER A 114 0.63 -1.61 8.51
CA SER A 114 -0.42 -2.61 8.27
C SER A 114 0.14 -4.02 8.28
N VAL A 115 -0.65 -4.95 8.82
CA VAL A 115 -0.32 -6.38 8.89
C VAL A 115 -1.38 -7.16 8.12
N TRP A 116 -0.93 -8.09 7.28
CA TRP A 116 -1.77 -8.82 6.34
C TRP A 116 -1.52 -10.33 6.45
N LYS A 117 -2.56 -11.12 6.17
CA LYS A 117 -2.50 -12.59 6.09
C LYS A 117 -3.34 -13.11 4.94
N HIS A 118 -3.15 -14.38 4.56
CA HIS A 118 -4.10 -15.09 3.69
C HIS A 118 -5.48 -15.18 4.36
N PRO A 119 -6.57 -15.22 3.57
CA PRO A 119 -7.90 -15.57 4.06
C PRO A 119 -7.89 -16.94 4.73
N SER A 120 -8.67 -17.08 5.80
CA SER A 120 -8.95 -18.35 6.46
C SER A 120 -9.92 -19.22 5.68
#